data_AF-A0A418WJ03-F1
#
_entry.id   AF-A0A418WJ03-F1
#
_cell.length_a   1.000
_cell.length_b   1.000
_cell.length_c   1.000
_cell.angle_alpha   90.00
_cell.angle_beta   90.00
_cell.angle_gamma   90.00
#
_symmetry.space_group_name_H-M   'P 1'
#
loop_
_entity.id
_entity.type
_entity.pdbx_description
1 polymer ?
#
loop_
_entity_poly.entity_id
_entity_poly.type
_entity_poly.pdbx_seq_one_letter_code
_entity_poly.pdbx_strand_id
1 'polypeptide(L)'
;MSSSRFSLRLDPDLKAWLEREAERQDRSAAWIATQAIENLRASTEAKRQMAKDAVAKADEGMFVSQGAVHRWMESWDTPGEVPAPKPAISLKRR
;
A
#
# COMPACT_ATOMS: atom_id res chain seq x y z
N MET A 1 -14.33 18.88 -16.81
CA MET A 1 -14.53 17.71 -15.95
C MET A 1 -15.91 17.83 -15.30
N SER A 2 -16.75 16.80 -15.38
CA SER A 2 -18.09 16.83 -14.76
C SER A 2 -17.97 16.40 -13.30
N SER A 3 -18.39 17.26 -12.36
CA SER A 3 -18.46 16.92 -10.94
C SER A 3 -19.86 16.38 -10.60
N SER A 4 -19.94 15.23 -9.93
CA SER A 4 -21.19 14.69 -9.39
C SER A 4 -21.37 15.10 -7.92
N ARG A 5 -22.61 15.33 -7.49
CA ARG A 5 -22.91 15.63 -6.08
C ARG A 5 -23.06 14.33 -5.29
N PHE A 6 -22.43 14.31 -4.12
CA PHE A 6 -22.58 13.25 -3.13
C PHE A 6 -23.01 13.89 -1.81
N SER A 7 -24.06 13.36 -1.19
CA SER A 7 -24.56 13.83 0.11
C SER A 7 -24.32 12.74 1.14
N LEU A 8 -23.74 13.11 2.28
CA LEU A 8 -23.37 12.20 3.36
C LEU A 8 -23.87 12.77 4.69
N ARG A 9 -24.43 11.90 5.53
CA ARG A 9 -24.68 12.23 6.93
C ARG A 9 -23.41 11.98 7.74
N LEU A 10 -22.96 13.00 8.44
CA LEU A 10 -21.82 12.91 9.36
C LEU A 10 -22.34 12.94 10.79
N ASP A 11 -21.66 12.18 11.65
CA ASP A 11 -21.79 12.36 13.08
C ASP A 11 -21.45 13.82 13.46
N PRO A 12 -22.16 14.47 14.41
CA PRO A 12 -21.92 15.85 14.79
C PRO A 12 -20.47 16.16 15.17
N ASP A 13 -19.80 15.24 15.87
CA ASP A 13 -18.42 15.44 16.32
C ASP A 13 -17.45 15.38 15.14
N LEU A 14 -17.69 14.45 14.20
CA LEU A 14 -16.91 14.34 12.98
C LEU A 14 -17.09 15.57 12.07
N LYS A 15 -18.33 16.08 11.95
CA LYS A 15 -18.60 17.33 11.21
C LYS A 15 -17.82 18.50 11.82
N ALA A 16 -17.91 18.68 13.13
CA ALA A 16 -17.24 19.76 13.82
C ALA A 16 -15.71 19.66 13.70
N TRP A 17 -15.15 18.44 13.75
CA TRP A 17 -13.73 18.22 13.49
C TRP A 17 -13.34 18.61 12.06
N LEU A 18 -14.12 18.18 11.06
CA LEU A 18 -13.84 18.46 9.65
C LEU A 18 -13.85 19.97 9.36
N GLU A 19 -14.78 20.71 9.96
CA GLU A 19 -14.87 22.16 9.83
C GLU A 19 -13.65 22.85 10.44
N ARG A 20 -13.22 22.46 11.65
CA ARG A 20 -11.99 23.00 12.26
C ARG A 20 -10.73 22.67 11.46
N GLU A 21 -10.66 21.49 10.86
CA GLU A 21 -9.55 21.12 9.99
C GLU A 21 -9.52 21.99 8.73
N ALA A 22 -10.69 22.23 8.13
CA ALA A 22 -10.84 23.07 6.96
C ALA A 22 -10.42 24.53 7.25
N GLU A 23 -10.84 25.09 8.39
CA GLU A 23 -10.43 26.42 8.86
C GLU A 23 -8.92 26.54 9.01
N ARG A 24 -8.27 25.56 9.67
CA ARG A 24 -6.81 25.56 9.86
C ARG A 24 -6.03 25.55 8.55
N GLN A 25 -6.61 24.98 7.49
CA GLN A 25 -5.97 24.85 6.18
C GLN A 25 -6.40 25.95 5.19
N ASP A 26 -7.29 26.87 5.58
CA ASP A 26 -7.93 27.85 4.69
C ASP A 26 -8.59 27.17 3.47
N ARG A 27 -9.34 26.10 3.73
CA ARG A 27 -10.04 25.29 2.73
C ARG A 27 -11.50 25.06 3.13
N SER A 28 -12.30 24.57 2.18
CA SER A 28 -13.66 24.13 2.49
C SER A 28 -13.66 22.72 3.07
N ALA A 29 -14.61 22.42 3.95
CA ALA A 29 -14.81 21.06 4.49
C ALA A 29 -15.02 20.02 3.38
N ALA A 30 -15.68 20.42 2.29
CA ALA A 30 -15.84 19.57 1.10
C ALA A 30 -14.50 19.24 0.44
N TRP A 31 -13.60 20.21 0.32
CA TRP A 31 -12.26 19.98 -0.24
C TRP A 31 -11.47 19.00 0.62
N ILE A 32 -11.47 19.19 1.95
CA ILE A 32 -10.80 18.27 2.89
C ILE A 32 -11.37 16.86 2.78
N ALA A 33 -12.71 16.72 2.71
CA ALA A 33 -13.37 15.44 2.55
C ALA A 33 -12.99 14.76 1.22
N THR A 34 -12.95 15.50 0.11
CA THR A 34 -12.50 14.97 -1.18
C THR A 34 -11.07 14.47 -1.11
N GLN A 35 -10.14 15.25 -0.53
CA GLN A 35 -8.74 14.83 -0.37
C GLN A 35 -8.61 13.58 0.50
N ALA A 36 -9.36 13.50 1.60
CA ALA A 36 -9.38 12.31 2.45
C ALA A 36 -9.86 11.05 1.69
N ILE A 37 -10.91 11.18 0.87
CA ILE A 37 -11.43 10.08 0.04
C ILE A 37 -10.42 9.67 -1.03
N GLU A 38 -9.76 10.62 -1.70
CA GLU A 38 -8.72 10.33 -2.70
C GLU A 38 -7.53 9.58 -2.09
N ASN A 39 -7.07 10.02 -0.92
CA ASN A 39 -5.99 9.36 -0.19
C ASN A 39 -6.39 7.94 0.27
N LEU A 40 -7.63 7.77 0.74
CA LEU A 40 -8.16 6.45 1.09
C LEU A 40 -8.24 5.55 -0.15
N ARG A 41 -8.72 6.07 -1.28
CA ARG A 41 -8.79 5.31 -2.53
C ARG A 41 -7.41 4.86 -2.98
N ALA A 42 -6.44 5.77 -3.02
CA ALA A 42 -5.08 5.46 -3.45
C ALA A 42 -4.45 4.37 -2.56
N SER A 43 -4.54 4.53 -1.24
CA SER A 43 -3.96 3.57 -0.29
C SER A 43 -4.66 2.19 -0.32
N THR A 44 -5.99 2.17 -0.45
CA THR A 44 -6.75 0.91 -0.54
C THR A 44 -6.48 0.17 -1.84
N GLU A 45 -6.41 0.88 -2.96
CA GLU A 45 -6.14 0.24 -4.25
C GLU A 45 -4.69 -0.26 -4.34
N ALA A 46 -3.72 0.51 -3.85
CA ALA A 46 -2.34 0.05 -3.75
C ALA A 46 -2.22 -1.25 -2.95
N LYS A 47 -2.88 -1.33 -1.79
CA LYS A 47 -2.92 -2.56 -0.96
C LYS A 47 -3.56 -3.73 -1.70
N ARG A 48 -4.69 -3.50 -2.40
CA ARG A 48 -5.35 -4.55 -3.20
C ARG A 48 -4.45 -5.05 -4.32
N GLN A 49 -3.75 -4.15 -5.00
CA GLN A 49 -2.84 -4.53 -6.08
C GLN A 49 -1.66 -5.34 -5.55
N MET A 50 -1.03 -4.89 -4.45
CA MET A 50 0.04 -5.64 -3.79
C MET A 50 -0.40 -7.06 -3.40
N ALA A 51 -1.63 -7.21 -2.88
CA ALA A 51 -2.16 -8.53 -2.54
C ALA A 51 -2.37 -9.42 -3.77
N LYS A 52 -2.93 -8.87 -4.86
CA LYS A 52 -3.09 -9.59 -6.13
C LYS A 52 -1.73 -10.04 -6.70
N ASP A 53 -0.76 -9.14 -6.70
CA ASP A 53 0.59 -9.43 -7.20
C ASP A 53 1.29 -10.50 -6.35
N ALA A 54 1.09 -10.46 -5.02
CA ALA A 54 1.63 -11.47 -4.12
C ALA A 54 1.03 -12.86 -4.38
N VAL A 55 -0.29 -12.93 -4.62
CA VAL A 55 -0.97 -14.19 -4.98
C VAL A 55 -0.47 -14.69 -6.33
N ALA A 56 -0.39 -13.84 -7.36
CA ALA A 56 0.11 -14.22 -8.67
C ALA A 56 1.54 -14.77 -8.62
N LYS A 57 2.44 -14.11 -7.87
CA LYS A 57 3.80 -14.58 -7.64
C LYS A 57 3.86 -15.91 -6.87
N ALA A 58 2.95 -16.12 -5.91
CA ALA A 58 2.85 -17.40 -5.22
C ALA A 58 2.37 -18.51 -6.15
N ASP A 59 1.45 -18.22 -7.07
CA ASP A 59 0.94 -19.17 -8.07
C ASP A 59 2.01 -19.54 -9.12
N GLU A 60 2.95 -18.66 -9.44
CA GLU A 60 4.14 -18.99 -10.26
C GLU A 60 4.99 -20.09 -9.61
N GLY A 61 4.86 -20.29 -8.29
CA GLY A 61 5.51 -21.36 -7.55
C GLY A 61 7.02 -21.21 -7.38
N MET A 62 7.58 -20.05 -7.75
CA MET A 62 9.02 -19.75 -7.75
C MET A 62 9.42 -18.99 -6.47
N PHE A 63 10.20 -19.64 -5.61
CA PHE A 63 10.62 -19.09 -4.32
C PHE A 63 12.15 -19.02 -4.19
N VAL A 64 12.62 -18.09 -3.36
CA VAL A 64 14.03 -18.02 -2.94
C VAL A 64 14.21 -18.92 -1.71
N SER A 65 15.32 -19.66 -1.63
CA SER A 65 15.61 -20.46 -0.44
C SER A 65 15.98 -19.58 0.76
N GLN A 66 15.50 -19.95 1.94
CA GLN A 66 15.83 -19.25 3.18
C GLN A 66 17.36 -19.13 3.37
N GLY A 67 18.12 -20.19 3.11
CA GLY A 67 19.57 -20.19 3.23
C GLY A 67 20.28 -19.27 2.23
N ALA A 68 19.72 -19.06 1.03
CA ALA A 68 20.26 -18.08 0.09
C ALA A 68 19.99 -16.63 0.56
N VAL A 69 18.81 -16.37 1.15
CA VAL A 69 18.49 -15.07 1.76
C VAL A 69 19.40 -14.80 2.96
N HIS A 70 19.63 -15.79 3.82
CA HIS A 70 20.49 -15.64 5.01
C HIS A 70 21.93 -15.27 4.63
N ARG A 71 22.55 -16.05 3.73
CA ARG A 71 23.92 -15.77 3.24
C ARG A 71 24.05 -14.40 2.60
N TRP A 72 23.01 -13.95 1.90
CA TRP A 72 22.99 -12.60 1.33
C TRP A 72 22.96 -11.52 2.42
N MET A 73 22.06 -11.64 3.39
CA MET A 73 21.97 -10.69 4.51
C MET A 73 23.25 -10.66 5.37
N GLU A 74 23.87 -11.81 5.61
CA GLU A 74 25.13 -11.92 6.34
C GLU A 74 26.32 -11.28 5.61
N SER A 75 26.22 -11.12 4.29
CA SER A 75 27.29 -10.56 3.47
C SER A 75 27.25 -9.02 3.35
N TRP A 76 26.16 -8.38 3.79
CA TRP A 76 25.99 -6.92 3.73
C TRP A 76 27.06 -6.19 4.54
N ASP A 77 27.50 -5.04 4.03
CA ASP A 77 28.57 -4.22 4.62
C ASP A 77 29.91 -4.95 4.82
N THR A 78 30.13 -6.06 4.10
CA THR A 78 31.41 -6.76 4.06
C THR A 78 32.09 -6.61 2.69
N PRO A 79 33.42 -6.77 2.61
CA PRO A 79 34.13 -6.82 1.32
C PRO A 79 33.68 -7.96 0.39
N GLY A 80 32.94 -8.95 0.91
CA GLY A 80 32.47 -10.13 0.18
C GLY A 80 30.97 -10.13 -0.08
N GLU A 81 30.33 -8.96 -0.15
CA GLU A 81 28.88 -8.86 -0.39
C GLU A 81 28.46 -9.61 -1.65
N VAL A 82 27.49 -10.52 -1.50
CA VAL A 82 26.96 -11.33 -2.60
C VAL A 82 25.72 -10.66 -3.21
N PRO A 83 25.42 -10.89 -4.50
CA PRO A 83 24.22 -10.31 -5.11
C PRO A 83 22.94 -10.91 -4.51
N ALA A 84 21.85 -10.14 -4.55
CA ALA A 84 20.54 -10.58 -4.07
C ALA A 84 20.13 -11.92 -4.71
N PRO A 85 19.65 -12.89 -3.92
CA PRO A 85 19.37 -14.23 -4.39
C PRO A 85 18.13 -14.26 -5.29
N LYS A 86 18.21 -15.08 -6.36
CA LYS A 86 17.11 -15.27 -7.32
C LYS A 86 16.21 -16.44 -6.93
N PRO A 87 14.92 -16.45 -7.36
CA PRO A 87 14.04 -17.60 -7.16
C PRO A 87 14.63 -18.86 -7.82
N ALA A 88 14.73 -19.94 -7.05
CA ALA A 88 15.33 -21.20 -7.49
C ALA A 88 14.59 -22.45 -6.98
N ILE A 89 13.62 -22.27 -6.08
CA ILE A 89 12.75 -23.35 -5.57
C ILE A 89 11.45 -23.32 -6.37
N SER A 90 11.05 -24.45 -6.94
CA SER A 90 9.70 -24.62 -7.52
C SER A 90 8.84 -25.53 -6.63
N LEU A 91 7.71 -25.03 -6.16
CA LEU A 91 6.70 -25.86 -5.49
C LEU A 91 5.72 -26.37 -6.55
N LYS A 92 5.92 -27.59 -7.05
CA LYS A 92 4.89 -28.26 -7.87
C LYS A 92 3.67 -28.53 -6.97
N ARG A 93 2.55 -27.84 -7.22
CA ARG A 93 1.25 -28.21 -6.66
C ARG A 93 0.92 -29.65 -7.09
N ARG A 94 0.60 -30.51 -6.13
CA ARG A 94 -0.04 -31.81 -6.39
C ARG A 94 -1.52 -31.62 -6.61
#